data_AF-A0A934DQ61-F1
#
_entry.id   AF-A0A934DQ61-F1
#
_cell.length_a   1.000
_cell.length_b   1.000
_cell.length_c   1.000
_cell.angle_alpha   90.00
_cell.angle_beta   90.00
_cell.angle_gamma   90.00
#
_symmetry.space_group_name_H-M   'P 1'
#
loop_
_entity.id
_entity.type
_entity.pdbx_description
1 polymer ?
#
loop_
_entity_poly.entity_id
_entity_poly.type
_entity_poly.pdbx_seq_one_letter_code
_entity_poly.pdbx_strand_id
1 'polypeptide(L)'
;MQRQWYGHETLLADVAVIPLAYATKNVFVLAGGYSLASPIVHWANGQTGKGFVSLLLRGSILGLTALSASFMASGDADERDARLAPMLLGVTAVLAFPIVDSCVLAYKDRSSPPPVPSAPSADSSMLRVVPAVGWTPSGGYAGLAGIF
;
A
#
# COMPACT_ATOMS: atom_id res chain seq x y z
N MET A 1 -10.56 21.15 3.67
CA MET A 1 -10.00 19.84 4.09
C MET A 1 -8.69 19.64 3.33
N GLN A 2 -7.56 19.49 4.02
CA GLN A 2 -6.31 19.15 3.33
C GLN A 2 -6.30 17.65 3.05
N ARG A 3 -5.98 17.23 1.82
CA ARG A 3 -5.79 15.82 1.49
C ARG A 3 -4.31 15.47 1.58
N GLN A 4 -3.98 14.39 2.26
CA GLN A 4 -2.64 13.83 2.30
C GLN A 4 -2.57 12.62 1.36
N TRP A 5 -1.66 12.67 0.41
CA TRP A 5 -1.38 11.56 -0.49
C TRP A 5 -0.44 10.55 0.17
N TYR A 6 -0.79 9.27 0.11
CA TYR A 6 0.03 8.15 0.61
C TYR A 6 0.26 7.07 -0.45
N GLY A 7 0.01 7.36 -1.74
CA GLY A 7 0.19 6.38 -2.82
C GLY A 7 1.63 5.93 -3.06
N HIS A 8 2.63 6.61 -2.49
CA HIS A 8 4.00 6.10 -2.51
C HIS A 8 4.14 4.83 -1.65
N GLU A 9 3.37 4.71 -0.56
CA GLU A 9 3.37 3.52 0.30
C GLU A 9 2.81 2.29 -0.44
N THR A 10 1.75 2.48 -1.24
CA THR A 10 1.14 1.42 -2.06
C THR A 10 2.10 0.95 -3.16
N LEU A 11 2.76 1.88 -3.85
CA LEU A 11 3.77 1.57 -4.87
C LEU A 11 4.98 0.84 -4.31
N LEU A 12 5.50 1.28 -3.15
CA LEU A 12 6.62 0.61 -2.49
C LEU A 12 6.24 -0.80 -2.06
N ALA A 13 5.04 -0.99 -1.51
CA ALA A 13 4.54 -2.30 -1.12
C ALA A 13 4.45 -3.24 -2.34
N ASP A 14 3.97 -2.76 -3.48
CA ASP A 14 3.90 -3.54 -4.73
C ASP A 14 5.30 -3.94 -5.24
N VAL A 15 6.26 -3.00 -5.26
CA VAL A 15 7.63 -3.28 -5.72
C VAL A 15 8.34 -4.27 -4.80
N ALA A 16 8.09 -4.20 -3.48
CA ALA A 16 8.68 -5.11 -2.50
C ALA A 16 8.26 -6.58 -2.66
N VAL A 17 7.13 -6.84 -3.32
CA VAL A 17 6.66 -8.21 -3.60
C VAL A 17 7.55 -8.91 -4.62
N ILE A 18 8.14 -8.18 -5.58
CA ILE A 18 8.97 -8.75 -6.65
C ILE A 18 10.20 -9.50 -6.10
N PRO A 19 11.08 -8.88 -5.28
CA PRO A 19 12.23 -9.60 -4.72
C PRO A 19 11.81 -10.72 -3.77
N LEU A 20 10.69 -10.58 -3.06
CA LEU A 20 10.18 -11.62 -2.17
C LEU A 20 9.70 -12.86 -2.95
N ALA A 21 8.98 -12.66 -4.05
CA ALA A 21 8.57 -13.72 -4.96
C ALA A 21 9.78 -14.38 -5.63
N TYR A 22 10.77 -13.58 -6.03
CA TYR A 22 12.01 -14.09 -6.61
C TYR A 22 12.81 -14.95 -5.63
N ALA A 23 12.97 -14.49 -4.39
CA ALA A 23 13.68 -15.22 -3.34
C ALA A 23 12.99 -16.55 -2.97
N THR A 24 11.67 -16.57 -2.97
CA THR A 24 10.88 -17.77 -2.63
C THR A 24 10.61 -18.68 -3.83
N LYS A 25 10.86 -18.21 -5.05
CA LYS A 25 10.48 -18.88 -6.32
C LYS A 25 9.01 -19.32 -6.35
N ASN A 26 8.14 -18.58 -5.66
CA ASN A 26 6.74 -18.95 -5.47
C ASN A 26 5.81 -17.92 -6.13
N VAL A 27 5.12 -18.34 -7.18
CA VAL A 27 4.17 -17.48 -7.91
C VAL A 27 2.97 -17.06 -7.03
N PHE A 28 2.60 -17.84 -6.03
CA PHE A 28 1.53 -17.48 -5.09
C PHE A 28 1.97 -16.35 -4.15
N VAL A 29 3.26 -16.23 -3.86
CA VAL A 29 3.81 -15.08 -3.12
C VAL A 29 3.72 -13.82 -3.98
N LEU A 30 4.00 -13.93 -5.28
CA LEU A 30 3.81 -12.82 -6.22
C LEU A 30 2.34 -12.42 -6.31
N ALA A 31 1.45 -13.37 -6.61
CA ALA A 31 0.03 -13.12 -6.80
C ALA A 31 -0.64 -12.62 -5.50
N GLY A 32 -0.43 -13.31 -4.38
CA GLY A 32 -0.99 -12.94 -3.09
C GLY A 32 -0.41 -11.63 -2.56
N GLY A 33 0.91 -11.46 -2.65
CA GLY A 33 1.58 -10.23 -2.27
C GLY A 33 1.08 -9.05 -3.08
N TYR A 34 1.01 -9.17 -4.40
CA TYR A 34 0.51 -8.13 -5.29
C TYR A 34 -0.97 -7.83 -5.04
N SER A 35 -1.81 -8.83 -4.75
CA SER A 35 -3.24 -8.59 -4.47
C SER A 35 -3.48 -7.93 -3.11
N LEU A 36 -2.65 -8.20 -2.11
CA LEU A 36 -2.90 -7.78 -0.72
C LEU A 36 -2.06 -6.58 -0.28
N ALA A 37 -0.92 -6.30 -0.93
CA ALA A 37 0.00 -5.23 -0.54
C ALA A 37 -0.70 -3.87 -0.38
N SER A 38 -1.35 -3.38 -1.43
CA SER A 38 -2.03 -2.08 -1.37
C SER A 38 -3.29 -2.07 -0.48
N PRO A 39 -4.18 -3.08 -0.49
CA PRO A 39 -5.28 -3.16 0.48
C PRO A 39 -4.80 -3.05 1.93
N ILE A 40 -3.70 -3.72 2.28
CA ILE A 40 -3.09 -3.63 3.62
C ILE A 40 -2.63 -2.20 3.91
N VAL A 41 -2.01 -1.51 2.95
CA VAL A 41 -1.60 -0.10 3.11
C VAL A 41 -2.80 0.82 3.32
N HIS A 42 -3.90 0.61 2.60
CA HIS A 42 -5.15 1.37 2.82
C HIS A 42 -5.71 1.13 4.22
N TRP A 43 -5.75 -0.13 4.68
CA TRP A 43 -6.20 -0.48 6.02
C TRP A 43 -5.30 0.12 7.10
N ALA A 44 -3.98 0.06 6.93
CA ALA A 44 -3.01 0.67 7.84
C ALA A 44 -3.17 2.19 7.94
N ASN A 45 -3.64 2.85 6.87
CA ASN A 45 -3.96 4.28 6.86
C ASN A 45 -5.38 4.61 7.37
N GLY A 46 -6.11 3.64 7.93
CA GLY A 46 -7.47 3.80 8.43
C GLY A 46 -8.52 3.95 7.32
N GLN A 47 -8.19 3.60 6.09
CA GLN A 47 -9.05 3.74 4.91
C GLN A 47 -9.70 2.40 4.54
N THR A 48 -10.45 1.81 5.47
CA THR A 48 -11.00 0.44 5.35
C THR A 48 -11.81 0.21 4.07
N GLY A 49 -12.72 1.13 3.73
CA GLY A 49 -13.53 1.04 2.52
C GLY A 49 -12.69 1.07 1.24
N LYS A 50 -11.63 1.89 1.20
CA LYS A 50 -10.72 1.97 0.05
C LYS A 50 -9.90 0.70 -0.11
N GLY A 51 -9.52 0.06 1.00
CA GLY A 51 -8.82 -1.23 0.94
C GLY A 51 -9.67 -2.34 0.31
N PHE A 52 -10.98 -2.39 0.56
CA PHE A 52 -11.86 -3.35 -0.14
C PHE A 52 -12.04 -3.05 -1.62
N VAL A 53 -12.15 -1.76 -1.99
CA VAL A 53 -12.20 -1.35 -3.41
C VAL A 53 -10.90 -1.73 -4.12
N SER A 54 -9.75 -1.45 -3.50
CA SER A 54 -8.43 -1.86 -3.99
C SER A 54 -8.32 -3.38 -4.15
N LEU A 55 -8.80 -4.14 -3.16
CA LEU A 55 -8.80 -5.60 -3.21
C LEU A 55 -9.64 -6.14 -4.37
N LEU A 56 -10.82 -5.55 -4.62
CA LEU A 56 -11.71 -5.96 -5.71
C LEU A 56 -11.09 -5.65 -7.08
N LEU A 57 -10.51 -4.45 -7.24
CA LEU A 57 -9.72 -4.08 -8.41
C LEU A 57 -8.60 -5.10 -8.63
N ARG A 58 -7.78 -5.39 -7.63
CA ARG A 58 -6.65 -6.31 -7.77
C ARG A 58 -7.05 -7.76 -7.98
N GLY A 59 -8.13 -8.22 -7.36
CA GLY A 59 -8.70 -9.54 -7.61
C GLY A 59 -9.13 -9.71 -9.06
N SER A 60 -9.72 -8.67 -9.66
CA SER A 60 -10.11 -8.70 -11.07
C SER A 60 -8.91 -8.75 -12.03
N ILE A 61 -7.75 -8.19 -11.67
CA ILE A 61 -6.50 -8.33 -12.45
C ILE A 61 -6.07 -9.79 -12.54
N LEU A 62 -6.09 -10.52 -11.43
CA LEU A 62 -5.73 -11.95 -11.43
C LEU A 62 -6.69 -12.74 -12.32
N GLY A 63 -7.99 -12.46 -12.21
CA GLY A 63 -9.01 -13.07 -13.07
C GLY A 63 -8.79 -12.77 -14.56
N LEU A 64 -8.56 -11.49 -14.92
CA LEU A 64 -8.29 -11.08 -16.29
C LEU A 64 -6.98 -11.67 -16.82
N THR A 65 -5.94 -11.74 -16.00
CA THR A 65 -4.65 -12.32 -16.38
C THR A 65 -4.76 -13.82 -16.60
N ALA A 66 -5.47 -14.54 -15.72
CA ALA A 66 -5.74 -15.97 -15.87
C ALA A 66 -6.61 -16.26 -17.10
N LEU A 67 -7.60 -15.41 -17.36
CA LEU A 67 -8.44 -15.48 -18.55
C LEU A 67 -7.61 -15.26 -19.82
N SER A 68 -6.77 -14.22 -19.86
CA SER A 68 -5.85 -13.95 -20.96
C SER A 68 -4.89 -15.12 -21.20
N ALA A 69 -4.31 -15.69 -20.14
CA ALA A 69 -3.43 -16.85 -20.25
C ALA A 69 -4.17 -18.09 -20.80
N SER A 70 -5.44 -18.28 -20.40
CA SER A 70 -6.27 -19.38 -20.91
C SER A 70 -6.51 -19.26 -22.41
N PHE A 71 -6.83 -18.05 -22.90
CA PHE A 71 -6.96 -17.78 -24.34
C PHE A 71 -5.65 -18.01 -25.12
N MET A 72 -4.51 -17.67 -24.51
CA MET A 72 -3.20 -17.93 -25.12
C MET A 72 -2.86 -19.42 -25.19
N ALA A 73 -3.32 -20.23 -24.22
CA ALA A 73 -3.08 -21.66 -24.17
C ALA A 73 -4.01 -22.48 -25.09
N SER A 74 -5.19 -21.95 -25.44
CA SER A 74 -6.21 -22.66 -26.22
C SER A 74 -6.15 -22.44 -27.74
N GLY A 75 -5.35 -21.49 -28.24
CA GLY A 75 -5.29 -21.17 -29.68
C GLY A 75 -4.24 -21.99 -30.43
N ASP A 76 -4.52 -22.34 -31.69
CA ASP A 76 -3.53 -22.91 -32.61
C ASP A 76 -2.37 -21.93 -32.89
N ALA A 77 -1.19 -22.47 -33.24
CA ALA A 77 0.05 -21.69 -33.38
C ALA A 77 0.04 -20.61 -34.48
N ASP A 78 -0.92 -20.68 -35.42
CA ASP A 78 -1.00 -19.79 -36.58
C ASP A 78 -1.74 -18.47 -36.33
N GLU A 79 -2.45 -18.31 -35.20
CA GLU A 79 -3.20 -17.06 -34.90
C GLU A 79 -2.40 -16.11 -33.98
N ARG A 80 -1.27 -15.60 -34.47
CA ARG A 80 -0.48 -14.59 -33.74
C ARG A 80 -1.31 -13.35 -33.38
N ASP A 81 -2.22 -12.92 -34.26
CA ASP A 81 -3.05 -11.74 -34.05
C ASP A 81 -4.13 -11.96 -32.98
N ALA A 82 -4.66 -13.18 -32.85
CA ALA A 82 -5.65 -13.51 -31.82
C ALA A 82 -5.05 -13.53 -30.40
N ARG A 83 -3.73 -13.76 -30.28
CA ARG A 83 -3.01 -13.80 -29.00
C ARG A 83 -2.56 -12.42 -28.51
N LEU A 84 -2.45 -11.43 -29.40
CA LEU A 84 -2.02 -10.07 -29.04
C LEU A 84 -3.05 -9.34 -28.17
N ALA A 85 -4.34 -9.44 -28.52
CA ALA A 85 -5.41 -8.79 -27.76
C ALA A 85 -5.48 -9.22 -26.27
N PRO A 86 -5.53 -10.51 -25.91
CA PRO A 86 -5.56 -10.94 -24.51
C PRO A 86 -4.25 -10.63 -23.78
N MET A 87 -3.10 -10.69 -24.46
CA MET A 87 -1.80 -10.32 -23.89
C MET A 87 -1.76 -8.83 -23.53
N LEU A 88 -2.16 -7.95 -24.46
CA LEU A 88 -2.23 -6.50 -24.23
C LEU A 88 -3.22 -6.17 -23.12
N LEU A 89 -4.37 -6.84 -23.07
CA LEU A 89 -5.34 -6.67 -22.00
C LEU A 89 -4.73 -7.03 -20.63
N GLY A 90 -4.04 -8.17 -20.54
CA GLY A 90 -3.39 -8.63 -19.32
C GLY A 90 -2.30 -7.67 -18.84
N VAL A 91 -1.37 -7.29 -19.72
CA VAL A 91 -0.29 -6.34 -19.40
C VAL A 91 -0.84 -4.98 -19.00
N THR A 92 -1.84 -4.48 -19.75
CA THR A 92 -2.46 -3.18 -19.45
C THR A 92 -3.17 -3.21 -18.11
N ALA A 93 -3.90 -4.29 -17.78
CA ALA A 93 -4.57 -4.42 -16.49
C ALA A 93 -3.58 -4.46 -15.32
N VAL A 94 -2.47 -5.20 -15.46
CA VAL A 94 -1.41 -5.28 -14.45
C VAL A 94 -0.75 -3.92 -14.22
N LEU A 95 -0.59 -3.08 -15.24
CA LEU A 95 0.04 -1.77 -15.07
C LEU A 95 -0.94 -0.66 -14.66
N ALA A 96 -2.12 -0.61 -15.26
CA ALA A 96 -3.06 0.48 -15.07
C ALA A 96 -3.69 0.49 -13.67
N PHE A 97 -3.98 -0.68 -13.11
CA PHE A 97 -4.75 -0.76 -11.88
C PHE A 97 -3.97 -0.30 -10.65
N PRO A 98 -2.69 -0.67 -10.44
CA PRO A 98 -1.85 -0.08 -9.39
C PRO A 98 -1.71 1.43 -9.50
N ILE A 99 -1.65 1.96 -10.74
CA ILE A 99 -1.60 3.40 -10.98
C ILE A 99 -2.91 4.04 -10.52
N VAL A 100 -4.06 3.51 -10.93
CA VAL A 100 -5.37 4.03 -10.52
C VAL A 100 -5.53 3.96 -8.99
N ASP A 101 -5.16 2.83 -8.39
CA ASP A 101 -5.20 2.61 -6.94
C ASP A 101 -4.35 3.65 -6.19
N SER A 102 -3.08 3.80 -6.58
CA SER A 102 -2.11 4.72 -5.95
C SER A 102 -2.42 6.20 -6.22
N CYS A 103 -2.98 6.53 -7.39
CA CYS A 103 -3.25 7.91 -7.79
C CYS A 103 -4.67 8.39 -7.48
N VAL A 104 -5.65 7.50 -7.27
CA VAL A 104 -7.05 7.89 -7.05
C VAL A 104 -7.51 7.54 -5.64
N LEU A 105 -7.17 6.34 -5.15
CA LEU A 105 -7.67 5.87 -3.86
C LEU A 105 -6.78 6.33 -2.70
N ALA A 106 -5.46 6.45 -2.90
CA ALA A 106 -4.48 6.70 -1.85
C ALA A 106 -4.38 8.16 -1.37
N TYR A 107 -5.54 8.76 -1.05
CA TYR A 107 -5.65 10.02 -0.32
C TYR A 107 -6.38 9.80 1.00
N LYS A 108 -5.94 10.46 2.07
CA LYS A 108 -6.68 10.56 3.33
C LYS A 108 -6.94 12.01 3.65
N ASP A 109 -8.09 12.28 4.27
CA ASP A 109 -8.35 13.61 4.80
C ASP A 109 -7.44 13.83 6.01
N ARG A 110 -6.65 14.90 5.95
CA ARG A 110 -5.85 15.33 7.08
C ARG A 110 -6.83 15.88 8.10
N SER A 111 -7.01 15.17 9.21
CA SER A 111 -7.66 15.73 10.38
C SER A 111 -6.98 17.07 10.67
N SER A 112 -7.78 18.12 10.89
CA SER A 112 -7.23 19.41 11.34
C SER A 112 -6.25 19.13 12.48
N PRO A 113 -5.06 19.75 12.50
CA PRO A 113 -4.17 19.61 13.64
C PRO A 113 -5.01 19.83 14.90
N PRO A 114 -4.84 18.97 15.94
CA PRO A 114 -5.58 19.18 17.19
C PRO A 114 -5.42 20.65 17.57
N PRO A 115 -6.49 21.32 18.05
CA PRO A 115 -6.41 22.72 18.43
C PRO A 115 -5.13 22.88 19.25
N VAL A 116 -4.26 23.79 18.80
CA VAL A 116 -3.02 24.10 19.52
C VAL A 116 -3.47 24.28 20.96
N PRO A 117 -2.97 23.48 21.92
CA PRO A 117 -3.35 23.65 23.30
C PRO A 117 -3.15 25.13 23.59
N SER A 118 -4.23 25.84 23.94
CA SER A 118 -4.13 27.20 24.45
C SER A 118 -2.97 27.15 25.44
N ALA A 119 -1.96 28.00 25.23
CA ALA A 119 -0.73 28.01 26.02
C ALA A 119 -1.09 27.69 27.48
N PRO A 120 -0.44 26.67 28.10
CA PRO A 120 -0.88 26.14 29.37
C PRO A 120 -1.13 27.31 30.31
N SER A 121 -2.39 27.50 30.73
CA SER A 121 -2.64 28.22 31.96
C SER A 121 -1.74 27.53 32.97
N ALA A 122 -0.77 28.25 33.53
CA ALA A 122 0.24 27.74 34.43
C ALA A 122 -0.45 27.04 35.62
N ASP A 123 -0.77 25.76 35.45
CA ASP A 123 -1.32 24.88 36.46
C ASP A 123 -0.28 23.79 36.67
N SER A 124 0.54 24.06 37.68
CA SER A 124 1.89 23.58 37.91
C SER A 124 1.91 22.26 38.68
N SER A 125 1.13 21.25 38.29
CA SER A 125 1.03 20.04 39.13
C SER A 125 0.80 18.68 38.47
N MET A 126 0.82 18.55 37.14
CA MET A 126 0.82 17.22 36.51
C MET A 126 2.17 16.88 35.89
N LEU A 127 3.00 16.17 36.66
CA LEU A 127 4.19 15.48 36.18
C LEU A 127 3.79 14.46 35.10
N ARG A 128 3.92 14.83 33.83
CA ARG A 128 3.63 13.93 32.71
C ARG A 128 4.88 13.15 32.36
N VAL A 129 4.90 11.90 32.78
CA VAL A 129 5.96 10.96 32.41
C VAL A 129 5.64 10.39 31.03
N VAL A 130 6.53 10.59 30.06
CA VAL A 130 6.37 10.06 28.70
C VAL A 130 7.55 9.13 28.38
N PRO A 131 7.31 7.94 27.81
CA PRO A 131 8.40 7.09 27.33
C PRO A 131 9.20 7.82 26.25
N ALA A 132 10.51 7.84 26.42
CA ALA A 132 11.46 8.44 25.51
C ALA A 132 12.46 7.38 25.05
N VAL A 133 12.61 7.27 23.74
CA VAL A 133 13.64 6.46 23.09
C VAL A 133 14.41 7.38 22.16
N GLY A 134 15.73 7.33 22.26
CA GLY A 134 16.59 8.18 21.45
C GLY A 134 17.96 7.55 21.21
N TRP A 135 18.71 8.18 20.31
CA TRP A 135 20.02 7.70 19.91
C TRP A 135 21.01 8.87 19.92
N THR A 136 22.17 8.66 20.53
CA THR A 136 23.32 9.56 20.45
C THR A 136 24.46 8.86 19.69
N PRO A 137 25.47 9.59 19.21
CA PRO A 137 26.66 8.98 18.61
C PRO A 137 27.40 7.98 19.54
N SER A 138 27.16 8.06 20.85
CA SER A 138 27.76 7.20 21.86
C SER A 138 26.87 6.03 22.31
N GLY A 139 25.61 5.94 21.88
CA GLY A 139 24.73 4.82 22.22
C GLY A 139 23.23 5.14 22.18
N GLY A 140 22.41 4.08 22.29
CA GLY A 140 20.95 4.19 22.41
C GLY A 140 20.50 4.30 23.86
N TYR A 141 19.42 5.05 24.09
CA TYR A 141 18.76 5.09 25.38
C TYR A 141 17.25 4.84 25.22
N ALA A 142 16.68 4.12 26.18
CA ALA A 142 15.26 3.94 26.37
C ALA A 142 14.95 4.21 27.85
N GLY A 143 14.02 5.13 28.13
CA GLY A 143 13.70 5.53 29.48
C GLY A 143 12.45 6.40 29.56
N LEU A 144 12.25 7.06 30.69
CA LEU A 144 11.14 7.97 30.93
C LEU A 144 11.69 9.40 30.97
N ALA A 145 11.11 10.29 30.16
CA ALA A 145 11.44 11.72 30.21
C ALA A 145 10.32 12.46 30.93
N GLY A 146 10.70 13.31 31.89
CA GLY A 146 9.82 14.31 32.49
C GLY A 146 10.07 15.66 31.85
N ILE A 147 8.99 16.40 31.55
CA ILE A 147 9.06 17.79 31.12
C ILE A 147 8.44 18.62 32.25
N PHE A 148 9.19 19.61 32.75
CA PHE A 148 8.73 20.56 33.77
C PHE A 148 8.14 21.80 33.12
#